data_AF-A0A7I7TBI5-F1
#
_entry.id   AF-A0A7I7TBI5-F1
#
_cell.length_a   1.000
_cell.length_b   1.000
_cell.length_c   1.000
_cell.angle_alpha   90.00
_cell.angle_beta   90.00
_cell.angle_gamma   90.00
#
_symmetry.space_group_name_H-M   'P 1'
#
loop_
_entity.id
_entity.type
_entity.pdbx_description
1 polymer ?
#
loop_
_entity_poly.entity_id
_entity_poly.type
_entity_poly.pdbx_seq_one_letter_code
_entity_poly.pdbx_strand_id
1 'polypeptide(L)' 'MAWRAALVVAAAAAVVVQCRARTEPGILHAADPAVRAFTDRGWTWGGHWLNPIDYQHFERR' A
#
# COMPACT_ATOMS: atom_id res chain seq x y z
N MET A 1 -34.91 -15.15 -26.29
CA MET A 1 -34.30 -13.82 -26.43
C MET A 1 -34.24 -13.19 -25.04
N ALA A 2 -33.18 -13.44 -24.27
CA ALA A 2 -32.96 -12.84 -22.96
C ALA A 2 -31.45 -12.77 -22.74
N TRP A 3 -30.92 -11.55 -22.64
CA TRP A 3 -29.49 -11.30 -22.41
C TRP A 3 -29.24 -11.33 -20.90
N ARG A 4 -28.23 -12.11 -20.47
CA ARG A 4 -27.64 -12.06 -19.13
C ARG A 4 -26.26 -11.44 -19.27
N ALA A 5 -25.99 -10.38 -18.53
CA ALA A 5 -24.63 -9.88 -18.31
C ALA A 5 -24.33 -9.99 -16.81
N ALA A 6 -23.43 -10.91 -16.46
CA ALA A 6 -22.73 -10.90 -15.19
C ALA A 6 -21.35 -11.52 -15.46
N LEU A 7 -20.38 -10.65 -15.74
CA LEU A 7 -18.98 -11.03 -15.78
C LEU A 7 -18.48 -11.04 -14.34
N VAL A 8 -18.29 -12.23 -13.78
CA VAL A 8 -17.45 -12.43 -12.60
C VAL A 8 -16.27 -13.27 -13.06
N VAL A 9 -15.14 -12.61 -13.31
CA VAL A 9 -13.84 -13.27 -13.37
C VAL A 9 -13.20 -13.09 -12.00
N ALA A 10 -13.43 -14.06 -11.11
CA ALA A 10 -12.67 -14.21 -9.88
C ALA A 10 -11.70 -15.38 -10.08
N ALA A 11 -10.49 -15.06 -10.54
CA ALA A 11 -9.38 -16.00 -10.57
C ALA A 11 -8.07 -15.24 -10.33
N ALA A 12 -7.53 -15.38 -9.12
CA ALA A 12 -6.14 -15.79 -8.89
C ALA A 12 -5.73 -15.57 -7.42
N ALA A 13 -5.33 -16.68 -6.79
CA ALA A 13 -4.28 -16.85 -5.80
C ALA A 13 -4.16 -15.88 -4.60
N ALA A 14 -4.03 -16.48 -3.42
CA ALA A 14 -3.39 -15.86 -2.26
C ALA A 14 -2.06 -15.23 -2.67
N VAL A 15 -2.04 -13.91 -2.82
CA VAL A 15 -0.81 -13.16 -3.03
C VAL A 15 -0.11 -13.09 -1.68
N VAL A 16 0.87 -13.98 -1.51
CA VAL A 16 1.93 -13.86 -0.52
C VAL A 16 2.44 -12.42 -0.51
N VAL A 17 2.19 -11.69 0.58
CA VAL A 17 2.80 -10.38 0.85
C VAL A 17 4.27 -10.62 1.14
N GLN A 18 5.11 -10.57 0.11
CA GLN A 18 6.56 -10.57 0.26
C GLN A 18 7.21 -10.02 -1.00
N CYS A 19 7.08 -8.71 -1.21
CA CYS A 19 8.07 -7.99 -2.01
C CYS A 19 8.10 -6.52 -1.60
N ARG A 20 9.15 -6.11 -0.85
CA ARG A 20 9.39 -4.72 -0.43
C ARG A 20 9.65 -3.74 -1.59
N ALA A 21 9.76 -4.26 -2.82
CA ALA A 21 10.05 -3.49 -4.03
C ALA A 21 8.83 -3.32 -4.95
N ARG A 22 7.63 -3.73 -4.52
CA ARG A 22 6.44 -3.68 -5.38
C ARG A 22 5.94 -2.24 -5.51
N THR A 23 6.16 -1.63 -6.67
CA THR A 23 5.73 -0.27 -7.03
C THR A 23 4.30 -0.28 -7.57
N GLU A 24 3.38 -0.85 -6.81
CA GLU A 24 1.96 -0.81 -7.19
C GLU A 24 1.39 0.58 -6.92
N PRO A 25 0.48 1.07 -7.78
CA PRO A 25 -0.26 2.28 -7.51
C PRO A 25 -0.93 2.23 -6.13
N GLY A 26 -0.70 3.25 -5.30
CA GLY A 26 -1.30 3.38 -3.97
C GLY A 26 -0.45 2.87 -2.81
N ILE A 27 0.74 2.29 -3.07
CA ILE A 27 1.73 2.02 -2.03
C ILE A 27 2.66 3.23 -1.91
N LEU A 28 2.83 3.74 -0.68
CA LEU A 28 3.81 4.77 -0.40
C LEU A 28 5.21 4.16 -0.27
N HIS A 29 6.18 4.81 -0.89
CA HIS A 29 7.60 4.49 -0.79
C HIS A 29 8.37 5.59 -0.08
N ALA A 30 9.51 5.25 0.54
CA ALA A 30 10.33 6.20 1.30
C ALA A 30 10.77 7.43 0.50
N ALA A 31 10.87 7.31 -0.83
CA ALA A 31 11.26 8.40 -1.72
C ALA A 31 10.06 9.27 -2.17
N ASP A 32 8.84 8.89 -1.87
CA ASP A 32 7.65 9.58 -2.37
C ASP A 32 7.50 10.97 -1.75
N PRO A 33 7.01 11.96 -2.52
CA PRO A 33 6.81 13.32 -2.03
C PRO A 33 5.93 13.41 -0.77
N ALA A 34 4.91 12.56 -0.68
CA ALA A 34 4.03 12.50 0.48
C ALA A 34 4.80 12.07 1.74
N VAL A 35 5.57 10.98 1.67
CA VAL A 35 6.36 10.50 2.81
C VAL A 35 7.34 11.58 3.28
N ARG A 36 8.06 12.20 2.35
CA ARG A 36 8.99 13.31 2.66
C ARG A 36 8.27 14.48 3.35
N ALA A 37 7.13 14.91 2.82
CA ALA A 37 6.39 16.05 3.37
C ALA A 37 5.97 15.85 4.84
N PHE A 38 5.64 14.62 5.24
CA PHE A 38 5.31 14.27 6.61
C PHE A 38 6.56 14.09 7.49
N THR A 39 7.57 13.36 7.02
CA THR A 39 8.79 13.12 7.79
C THR A 39 9.59 14.40 8.04
N ASP A 40 9.60 15.34 7.09
CA ASP A 40 10.21 16.67 7.24
C ASP A 40 9.52 17.50 8.34
N ARG A 41 8.28 17.15 8.69
CA ARG A 41 7.48 17.79 9.76
C ARG A 41 7.51 17.00 11.08
N GLY A 42 8.43 16.06 11.21
CA GLY A 42 8.67 15.26 12.42
C GLY A 42 7.66 14.13 12.64
N TRP A 43 6.93 13.70 11.61
CA TRP A 43 6.10 12.49 11.68
C TRP A 43 6.94 11.24 11.44
N THR A 44 6.62 10.16 12.13
CA THR A 44 7.16 8.81 11.89
C THR A 44 6.23 8.07 10.94
N TRP A 45 6.79 7.41 9.93
CA TRP A 45 6.05 6.64 8.94
C TRP A 45 6.13 5.13 9.22
N GLY A 46 5.00 4.42 9.14
CA GLY A 46 4.91 2.99 9.44
C GLY A 46 5.66 2.08 8.45
N GLY A 47 6.07 2.61 7.30
CA GLY A 47 7.02 1.93 6.39
C GLY A 47 8.44 1.77 6.96
N HIS A 48 8.79 2.49 8.04
CA HIS A 48 10.06 2.32 8.76
C HIS A 48 9.99 1.32 9.92
N TRP A 49 8.82 0.78 10.23
CA TRP A 49 8.65 -0.18 11.32
C TRP A 49 9.24 -1.54 10.97
N LEU A 50 9.59 -2.32 12.01
CA LEU A 50 10.10 -3.67 11.84
C LEU A 50 8.96 -4.69 11.69
N ASN A 51 7.92 -4.60 12.54
CA ASN A 51 6.71 -5.43 12.47
C ASN A 51 5.59 -4.88 13.40
N PRO A 52 4.32 -4.82 12.97
CA PRO A 52 3.88 -4.92 11.58
C PRO A 52 4.42 -3.74 10.76
N ILE A 53 4.56 -3.90 9.44
CA ILE A 53 4.83 -2.78 8.53
C ILE A 53 3.49 -2.22 8.06
N ASP A 54 3.29 -0.92 8.21
CA ASP A 54 2.09 -0.23 7.73
C ASP A 54 2.48 1.01 6.90
N TYR A 55 2.49 0.85 5.58
CA TYR A 55 2.86 1.93 4.66
C TYR A 55 1.86 3.10 4.64
N GLN A 56 0.66 2.95 5.21
CA GLN A 56 -0.35 4.01 5.23
C GLN A 56 -0.29 4.83 6.54
N HIS A 57 0.40 4.32 7.56
CA HIS A 57 0.41 4.93 8.89
C HIS A 57 1.43 6.06 9.02
N PHE A 58 1.00 7.19 9.59
CA PHE A 58 1.87 8.27 10.05
C PHE A 58 1.49 8.64 11.48
N GLU A 59 2.48 8.78 12.36
CA GLU A 59 2.27 9.21 13.74
C GLU A 59 3.25 10.29 14.19
N ARG A 60 2.80 11.17 15.09
CA ARG A 60 3.60 12.20 15.74
C ARG A 60 3.09 12.37 17.17
N ARG A 61 4.01 12.44 18.15
CA ARG A 61 3.67 12.75 19.55
C ARG A 61 3.38 14.23 19.75
#